data_AF-A0A9X1MIM3-F1
#
_entry.id   AF-A0A9X1MIM3-F1
#
_cell.length_a   1.000
_cell.length_b   1.000
_cell.length_c   1.000
_cell.angle_alpha   90.00
_cell.angle_beta   90.00
_cell.angle_gamma   90.00
#
_symmetry.space_group_name_H-M   'P 1'
#
loop_
_entity.id
_entity.type
_entity.pdbx_description
1 polymer ?
#
loop_
_entity_poly.entity_id
_entity_poly.type
_entity_poly.pdbx_seq_one_letter_code
_entity_poly.pdbx_strand_id
1 'polypeptide(L)'
;MERLEISCPDCHWHRICNHLEMVQRLTTLGMFRREEAPDPNLVVELFRRSAGKMSCGDCERIGLKVDIPREDEEDWDQRRVCKMCRQPIPLERLEVFPDADTCVRCREKLDSADDHATPDYCPKCGEIMSLSTSRGGGMTRYRMRCPRCG
;
A
#
# COMPACT_ATOMS: atom_id res chain seq x y z
N MET A 1 -17.19 -23.60 4.54
CA MET A 1 -17.58 -22.19 4.78
C MET A 1 -16.54 -21.32 4.13
N GLU A 2 -16.94 -20.51 3.13
CA GLU A 2 -16.02 -19.63 2.40
C GLU A 2 -15.47 -18.55 3.35
N ARG A 3 -14.15 -18.36 3.34
CA ARG A 3 -13.46 -17.31 4.08
C ARG A 3 -12.96 -16.30 3.06
N LEU A 4 -13.00 -15.02 3.39
CA LEU A 4 -12.46 -13.95 2.54
C LEU A 4 -11.45 -13.15 3.35
N GLU A 5 -10.39 -12.67 2.72
CA GLU A 5 -9.43 -11.77 3.33
C GLU A 5 -9.70 -10.35 2.84
N ILE A 6 -9.75 -9.40 3.77
CA ILE A 6 -9.77 -7.97 3.44
C ILE A 6 -8.41 -7.36 3.71
N SER A 7 -7.95 -6.47 2.82
CA SER A 7 -6.71 -5.73 2.98
C SER A 7 -6.88 -4.24 2.67
N CYS A 8 -6.21 -3.40 3.44
CA CYS A 8 -6.13 -1.97 3.21
C CYS A 8 -4.96 -1.68 2.25
N PRO A 9 -5.18 -0.93 1.16
CA PRO A 9 -4.10 -0.59 0.23
C PRO A 9 -3.11 0.45 0.79
N ASP A 10 -3.40 1.06 1.94
CA ASP A 10 -2.66 2.21 2.48
C ASP A 10 -1.79 1.82 3.68
N CYS A 11 -2.41 1.38 4.78
CA CYS A 11 -1.67 0.93 5.95
C CYS A 11 -1.30 -0.56 5.95
N HIS A 12 -1.68 -1.30 4.90
CA HIS A 12 -1.44 -2.75 4.77
C HIS A 12 -2.09 -3.62 5.84
N TRP A 13 -3.00 -3.05 6.63
CA TRP A 13 -3.86 -3.80 7.53
C TRP A 13 -4.64 -4.87 6.77
N HIS A 14 -4.69 -6.08 7.32
CA HIS A 14 -5.42 -7.19 6.72
C HIS A 14 -6.12 -8.02 7.79
N ARG A 15 -7.19 -8.69 7.39
CA ARG A 15 -7.99 -9.54 8.27
C ARG A 15 -8.72 -10.62 7.49
N ILE A 16 -8.71 -11.84 8.00
CA ILE A 16 -9.57 -12.91 7.51
C ILE A 16 -10.97 -12.70 8.11
N CYS A 17 -11.97 -12.68 7.24
CA CYS A 17 -13.37 -12.57 7.58
C CYS A 17 -14.06 -13.91 7.33
N ASN A 18 -14.69 -14.46 8.37
CA ASN A 18 -15.63 -15.55 8.23
C ASN A 18 -17.02 -15.02 7.82
N HIS A 19 -17.95 -15.92 7.48
CA HIS A 19 -19.30 -15.56 7.05
C HIS A 19 -20.03 -14.62 8.04
N LEU A 20 -19.93 -14.89 9.35
CA LEU A 20 -20.57 -14.06 10.37
C LEU A 20 -19.99 -12.64 10.38
N GLU A 21 -18.67 -12.48 10.28
CA GLU A 21 -18.00 -11.19 10.19
C GLU A 21 -18.36 -10.44 8.90
N MET A 22 -18.53 -11.15 7.78
CA MET A 22 -19.00 -10.56 6.52
C MET A 22 -20.41 -9.98 6.68
N VAL A 23 -21.33 -10.75 7.26
CA VAL A 23 -22.71 -10.31 7.54
C VAL A 23 -22.71 -9.10 8.46
N GLN A 24 -21.96 -9.13 9.58
CA GLN A 24 -21.88 -8.01 10.51
C GLN A 24 -21.43 -6.71 9.82
N ARG A 25 -20.37 -6.78 9.01
CA ARG A 25 -19.86 -5.61 8.27
C ARG A 25 -20.87 -5.09 7.24
N LEU A 26 -21.54 -5.98 6.51
CA LEU A 26 -22.58 -5.58 5.54
C LEU A 26 -23.80 -4.97 6.23
N THR A 27 -24.15 -5.45 7.43
CA THR A 27 -25.20 -4.86 8.26
C THR A 27 -24.81 -3.46 8.76
N THR A 28 -23.55 -3.24 9.15
CA THR A 28 -23.05 -1.89 9.51
C THR A 28 -23.16 -0.90 8.34
N LEU A 29 -23.03 -1.39 7.09
CA LEU A 29 -23.25 -0.59 5.88
C LEU A 29 -24.73 -0.40 5.53
N GLY A 30 -25.66 -0.96 6.30
CA GLY A 30 -27.10 -0.91 6.04
C GLY A 30 -27.57 -1.78 4.88
N MET A 31 -26.74 -2.72 4.41
CA MET A 31 -27.07 -3.60 3.26
C MET A 31 -27.99 -4.75 3.64
N PHE A 32 -27.98 -5.18 4.91
CA PHE A 32 -28.91 -6.17 5.44
C PHE A 32 -29.79 -5.54 6.50
N ARG A 33 -31.10 -5.54 6.25
CA ARG A 33 -32.05 -4.82 7.11
C ARG A 33 -32.72 -5.68 8.17
N ARG A 34 -32.85 -7.01 7.97
CA ARG A 34 -33.61 -7.93 8.86
C ARG A 34 -33.63 -9.40 8.44
N GLU A 35 -32.71 -9.87 7.61
CA GLU A 35 -32.70 -11.28 7.19
C GLU A 35 -31.87 -12.10 8.19
N GLU A 36 -32.49 -13.07 8.88
CA GLU A 36 -31.83 -13.87 9.93
C GLU A 36 -30.77 -14.84 9.39
N ALA A 37 -30.91 -15.26 8.13
CA ALA A 37 -29.97 -16.16 7.45
C ALA A 37 -29.90 -15.84 5.94
N PRO A 38 -29.19 -14.76 5.55
CA PRO A 38 -28.97 -14.46 4.14
C PRO A 38 -28.18 -15.60 3.47
N ASP A 39 -28.47 -15.84 2.18
CA ASP A 39 -27.80 -16.89 1.41
C ASP A 39 -26.27 -16.68 1.43
N PRO A 40 -25.46 -17.71 1.75
CA PRO A 40 -24.01 -17.57 1.86
C PRO A 40 -23.33 -17.06 0.59
N ASN A 41 -23.80 -17.45 -0.59
CA ASN A 41 -23.23 -16.99 -1.86
C ASN A 41 -23.57 -15.51 -2.09
N LEU A 42 -24.80 -15.10 -1.74
CA LEU A 42 -25.22 -13.71 -1.83
C LEU A 42 -24.37 -12.82 -0.90
N VAL A 43 -24.10 -13.28 0.32
CA VAL A 43 -23.23 -12.57 1.28
C VAL A 43 -21.83 -12.37 0.69
N VAL A 44 -21.23 -13.41 0.12
CA VAL A 44 -19.89 -13.36 -0.49
C VAL A 44 -19.84 -12.36 -1.66
N GLU A 45 -20.81 -12.44 -2.57
CA GLU A 45 -20.92 -11.52 -3.72
C GLU A 45 -21.11 -10.06 -3.28
N LEU A 46 -22.03 -9.81 -2.34
CA LEU A 46 -22.26 -8.48 -1.79
C LEU A 46 -21.03 -7.95 -1.06
N PHE A 47 -20.34 -8.80 -0.31
CA PHE A 47 -19.13 -8.45 0.41
C PHE A 47 -18.03 -7.99 -0.55
N ARG A 48 -17.76 -8.78 -1.60
CA ARG A 48 -16.78 -8.42 -2.66
C ARG A 48 -17.11 -7.09 -3.33
N ARG A 49 -18.38 -6.86 -3.67
CA ARG A 49 -18.82 -5.60 -4.30
C ARG A 49 -18.80 -4.40 -3.36
N SER A 50 -19.02 -4.62 -2.06
CA SER A 50 -19.14 -3.55 -1.07
C SER A 50 -17.83 -3.20 -0.37
N ALA A 51 -16.77 -4.01 -0.53
CA ALA A 51 -15.47 -3.76 0.09
C ALA A 51 -14.85 -2.40 -0.29
N GLY A 52 -15.10 -1.94 -1.52
CA GLY A 52 -14.71 -0.60 -1.96
C GLY A 52 -15.35 0.54 -1.15
N LYS A 53 -16.43 0.27 -0.41
CA LYS A 53 -17.13 1.23 0.46
C LYS A 53 -16.83 1.02 1.95
N MET A 54 -16.09 -0.02 2.31
CA MET A 54 -15.72 -0.31 3.70
C MET A 54 -14.53 0.55 4.11
N SER A 55 -14.54 0.99 5.37
CA SER A 55 -13.40 1.65 5.99
C SER A 55 -12.41 0.64 6.57
N CYS A 56 -11.13 0.99 6.51
CA CYS A 56 -10.08 0.30 7.23
C CYS A 56 -10.30 0.44 8.74
N GLY A 57 -10.08 -0.64 9.49
CA GLY A 57 -10.18 -0.62 10.95
C GLY A 57 -9.00 0.05 11.67
N ASP A 58 -7.97 0.47 10.93
CA ASP A 58 -6.72 1.02 11.47
C ASP A 58 -6.48 2.46 11.01
N CYS A 59 -6.48 2.72 9.70
CA CYS A 59 -6.27 4.07 9.14
C CYS A 59 -7.56 4.78 8.67
N GLU A 60 -8.74 4.18 8.92
CA GLU A 60 -10.07 4.70 8.54
C GLU A 60 -10.31 4.93 7.02
N ARG A 61 -9.30 4.71 6.17
CA ARG A 61 -9.43 4.87 4.72
C ARG A 61 -10.52 3.98 4.13
N ILE A 62 -11.32 4.56 3.24
CA ILE A 62 -12.36 3.84 2.48
C ILE A 62 -11.74 3.18 1.25
N GLY A 63 -12.12 1.92 0.99
CA GLY A 63 -11.70 1.19 -0.20
C GLY A 63 -10.81 0.00 0.12
N LEU A 64 -11.39 -1.01 0.78
CA LEU A 64 -10.70 -2.27 1.06
C LEU A 64 -10.67 -3.15 -0.18
N LYS A 65 -9.60 -3.93 -0.31
CA LYS A 65 -9.48 -5.01 -1.28
C LYS A 65 -9.94 -6.31 -0.65
N VAL A 66 -10.56 -7.19 -1.45
CA VAL A 66 -10.97 -8.53 -1.02
C VAL A 66 -10.21 -9.53 -1.85
N ASP A 67 -9.57 -10.47 -1.17
CA ASP A 67 -8.86 -11.60 -1.76
C ASP A 67 -9.35 -12.91 -1.13
N ILE A 68 -9.04 -14.03 -1.79
CA ILE A 68 -9.27 -15.35 -1.21
C ILE A 68 -8.10 -15.61 -0.23
N PRO A 69 -8.37 -15.93 1.04
CA PRO A 69 -7.33 -16.27 1.99
C PRO A 69 -6.63 -17.52 1.46
N ARG A 70 -5.30 -17.48 1.42
CA ARG A 70 -4.53 -18.66 1.05
C ARG A 70 -4.78 -19.72 2.11
N GLU A 71 -5.29 -20.86 1.68
CA GLU A 71 -5.33 -22.04 2.54
C GLU A 71 -3.87 -22.45 2.77
N ASP A 72 -3.51 -22.61 4.04
CA ASP A 72 -2.25 -23.23 4.45
C ASP A 72 -2.35 -24.73 4.12
N GLU A 73 -2.55 -25.07 2.85
CA GLU A 73 -2.27 -26.42 2.37
C GLU A 73 -0.77 -26.61 2.47
N GLU A 74 -0.39 -27.80 2.95
CA GLU A 74 0.96 -28.32 3.17
C GLU A 74 1.78 -28.33 1.87
N ASP A 75 2.03 -27.16 1.28
CA ASP A 75 2.86 -27.00 0.11
C ASP A 75 4.26 -26.67 0.59
N TRP A 76 5.21 -27.48 0.15
CA TRP A 76 6.62 -27.54 0.54
C TRP A 76 7.44 -26.29 0.18
N ASP A 77 6.79 -25.14 0.06
CA ASP A 77 7.40 -23.88 -0.30
C ASP A 77 6.85 -22.79 0.63
N GLN A 78 7.53 -22.60 1.76
CA GLN A 78 7.33 -21.48 2.69
C GLN A 78 7.73 -20.15 2.04
N ARG A 79 7.13 -19.83 0.88
CA ARG A 79 7.42 -18.61 0.15
C ARG A 79 7.02 -17.44 1.02
N ARG A 80 8.02 -16.71 1.52
CA ARG A 80 7.79 -15.47 2.26
C ARG A 80 6.96 -14.55 1.38
N VAL A 81 5.88 -14.02 1.94
CA VAL A 81 4.99 -13.09 1.25
C VAL A 81 5.35 -11.66 1.58
N CYS A 82 5.13 -10.77 0.62
CA CYS A 82 5.33 -9.36 0.85
C CYS A 82 4.32 -8.82 1.86
N LYS A 83 4.78 -8.12 2.90
CA LYS A 83 3.89 -7.49 3.89
C LYS A 83 2.94 -6.45 3.30
N MET A 84 3.29 -5.82 2.17
CA MET A 84 2.49 -4.76 1.56
C MET A 84 1.44 -5.26 0.57
N CYS A 85 1.81 -6.16 -0.34
CA CYS A 85 0.94 -6.61 -1.44
C CYS A 85 0.57 -8.09 -1.36
N ARG A 86 1.07 -8.82 -0.36
CA ARG A 86 0.81 -10.26 -0.12
C ARG A 86 1.17 -11.19 -1.29
N GLN A 87 1.81 -10.67 -2.33
CA GLN A 87 2.38 -11.48 -3.40
C GLN A 87 3.62 -12.23 -2.88
N PRO A 88 3.90 -13.45 -3.40
CA PRO A 88 5.12 -14.18 -3.06
C PRO A 88 6.35 -13.32 -3.36
N ILE A 89 7.30 -13.27 -2.44
CA ILE A 89 8.60 -12.66 -2.69
C ILE A 89 9.38 -13.63 -3.61
N PRO A 90 9.91 -13.16 -4.76
CA PRO A 90 10.71 -14.01 -5.64
C PRO A 90 11.87 -14.68 -4.90
N LEU A 91 12.14 -15.96 -5.20
CA LEU A 91 13.18 -16.73 -4.51
C LEU A 91 14.55 -16.11 -4.73
N GLU A 92 14.82 -15.61 -5.93
CA GLU A 92 16.07 -14.93 -6.29
C GLU A 92 16.33 -13.72 -5.37
N ARG A 93 15.27 -13.05 -4.90
CA ARG A 93 15.38 -11.95 -3.93
C ARG A 93 15.66 -12.46 -2.52
N LEU A 94 15.07 -13.59 -2.12
CA LEU A 94 15.31 -14.18 -0.81
C LEU A 94 16.68 -14.83 -0.70
N GLU A 95 17.23 -15.34 -1.82
CA GLU A 95 18.61 -15.84 -1.90
C GLU A 95 19.63 -14.72 -1.66
N VAL A 96 19.41 -13.53 -2.25
CA VAL A 96 20.29 -12.37 -2.08
C VAL A 96 20.02 -11.63 -0.77
N PHE A 97 18.75 -11.53 -0.36
CA PHE A 97 18.30 -10.84 0.84
C PHE A 97 17.41 -11.77 1.68
N PRO A 98 18.01 -12.65 2.50
CA PRO A 98 17.28 -13.63 3.31
C PRO A 98 16.33 -13.02 4.34
N ASP A 99 16.46 -11.72 4.65
CA ASP A 99 15.60 -10.99 5.59
C ASP A 99 14.52 -10.14 4.91
N ALA A 100 14.47 -10.10 3.57
CA ALA A 100 13.51 -9.25 2.84
C ALA A 100 12.04 -9.58 3.16
N ASP A 101 11.31 -8.60 3.70
CA ASP A 101 9.89 -8.71 4.05
C ASP A 101 8.94 -8.03 3.03
N THR A 102 9.50 -7.45 1.98
CA THR A 102 8.80 -6.77 0.89
C THR A 102 9.31 -7.19 -0.48
N CYS A 103 8.41 -7.27 -1.46
CA CYS A 103 8.78 -7.57 -2.85
C CYS A 103 9.43 -6.36 -3.54
N VAL A 104 10.13 -6.59 -4.65
CA VAL A 104 10.86 -5.55 -5.40
C VAL A 104 9.95 -4.37 -5.75
N ARG A 105 8.78 -4.63 -6.35
CA ARG A 105 7.82 -3.58 -6.75
C ARG A 105 7.34 -2.71 -5.60
N CYS A 106 7.16 -3.30 -4.41
CA CYS A 106 6.73 -2.57 -3.23
C CYS A 106 7.88 -1.80 -2.59
N ARG A 107 9.09 -2.38 -2.59
CA ARG A 107 10.31 -1.71 -2.14
C ARG A 107 10.63 -0.48 -2.98
N GLU A 108 10.59 -0.60 -4.31
CA GLU A 108 10.81 0.52 -5.24
C GLU A 108 9.83 1.68 -5.00
N LYS A 109 8.56 1.39 -4.65
CA LYS A 109 7.58 2.43 -4.33
C LYS A 109 7.90 3.18 -3.03
N LEU A 110 8.47 2.48 -2.05
CA LEU A 110 8.91 3.11 -0.80
C LEU A 110 10.17 3.96 -1.05
N ASP A 111 11.13 3.40 -1.78
CA ASP A 111 12.41 4.07 -2.06
C ASP A 111 12.22 5.28 -3.02
N SER A 112 11.24 5.22 -3.93
CA SER A 112 10.92 6.33 -4.84
C SER A 112 10.20 7.50 -4.17
N ALA A 113 9.67 7.34 -2.95
CA ALA A 113 8.98 8.40 -2.22
C ALA A 113 9.96 9.36 -1.51
N ASP A 114 11.23 8.97 -1.36
CA ASP A 114 12.30 9.88 -0.99
C ASP A 114 12.92 10.45 -2.27
N ASP A 115 12.76 11.76 -2.45
CA ASP A 115 13.51 12.56 -3.41
C ASP A 115 15.01 12.37 -3.15
N HIS A 116 15.61 11.37 -3.80
CA HIS A 116 17.05 11.31 -4.03
C HIS A 116 17.44 12.38 -5.07
N ALA A 117 17.04 13.64 -4.84
CA ALA A 117 17.71 14.76 -5.44
C ALA A 117 19.11 14.80 -4.80
N THR A 118 20.08 14.19 -5.46
CA THR A 118 21.49 14.39 -5.13
C THR A 118 21.73 15.90 -5.03
N PRO A 119 22.08 16.43 -3.84
CA PRO A 119 22.25 17.87 -3.69
C PRO A 119 23.39 18.33 -4.60
N ASP A 120 23.12 19.33 -5.43
CA ASP A 120 24.16 19.97 -6.25
C ASP A 120 25.13 20.70 -5.32
N TYR A 121 26.39 20.27 -5.28
CA TYR A 121 27.44 20.94 -4.51
C TYR A 121 28.14 22.00 -5.35
N CYS A 122 28.48 23.12 -4.71
CA CYS A 122 29.24 24.17 -5.38
C CYS A 122 30.68 23.70 -5.68
N PRO A 123 31.16 23.76 -6.94
CA PRO A 123 32.52 23.33 -7.29
C PRO A 123 33.64 24.20 -6.68
N LYS A 124 33.30 25.37 -6.10
CA LYS A 124 34.28 26.28 -5.48
C LYS A 124 34.45 26.09 -3.97
N CYS A 125 33.37 25.78 -3.25
CA CYS A 125 33.40 25.76 -1.79
C CYS A 125 32.76 24.53 -1.16
N GLY A 126 32.16 23.63 -1.95
CA GLY A 126 31.52 22.42 -1.46
C GLY A 126 30.19 22.64 -0.74
N GLU A 127 29.65 23.86 -0.72
CA GLU A 127 28.35 24.15 -0.11
C GLU A 127 27.19 23.68 -1.01
N ILE A 128 26.08 23.25 -0.42
CA ILE A 128 24.87 22.84 -1.15
C ILE A 128 24.28 24.07 -1.88
N MET A 129 24.10 23.94 -3.19
CA MET A 129 23.48 24.98 -4.02
C MET A 129 21.99 25.06 -3.75
N SER A 130 21.48 26.29 -3.71
CA SER A 130 20.07 26.59 -3.44
C SER A 130 19.38 27.15 -4.69
N LEU A 131 18.11 26.83 -4.89
CA LEU A 131 17.31 27.40 -5.97
C LEU A 131 17.06 28.89 -5.70
N SER A 132 17.56 29.76 -6.58
CA SER A 132 17.38 31.21 -6.51
C SER A 132 16.59 31.71 -7.71
N THR A 133 15.66 32.64 -7.48
CA THR A 133 14.91 33.29 -8.56
C THR A 133 15.56 34.61 -8.95
N SER A 134 15.83 34.81 -10.24
CA SER A 134 16.21 36.12 -10.77
C SER A 134 15.00 36.81 -11.40
N ARG A 135 14.80 38.09 -11.04
CA ARG A 135 13.76 38.96 -11.60
C ARG A 135 14.40 39.89 -12.61
N GLY A 136 14.21 39.61 -13.90
CA GLY A 136 14.68 40.49 -14.99
C GLY A 136 13.81 40.32 -16.23
N GLY A 137 13.21 41.41 -16.72
CA GLY A 137 12.45 41.42 -17.98
C GLY A 137 11.08 40.72 -17.94
N GLY A 138 10.38 40.72 -16.80
CA GLY A 138 8.99 40.24 -16.72
C GLY A 138 8.80 38.72 -16.60
N MET A 139 9.88 37.93 -16.59
CA MET A 139 9.81 36.48 -16.42
C MET A 139 10.74 36.00 -15.29
N THR A 140 10.19 35.26 -14.32
CA THR A 140 10.95 34.65 -13.23
C THR A 140 11.78 33.50 -13.78
N ARG A 141 13.11 33.57 -13.64
CA ARG A 141 14.01 32.47 -13.97
C ARG A 141 14.51 31.81 -12.70
N TYR A 142 14.39 30.49 -12.61
CA TYR A 142 14.97 29.69 -11.54
C TYR A 142 16.40 29.29 -11.94
N ARG A 143 17.38 29.53 -11.07
CA ARG A 143 18.77 29.10 -11.26
C ARG A 143 19.36 28.62 -9.94
N MET A 144 20.21 27.60 -9.98
CA MET A 144 20.96 27.17 -8.81
C MET A 144 22.04 28.20 -8.46
N ARG A 145 22.09 28.65 -7.20
CA ARG A 145 23.09 29.59 -6.69
C ARG A 145 23.68 29.08 -5.37
N CYS A 146 25.00 29.14 -5.30
CA CYS A 146 25.77 28.94 -4.07
C CYS A 146 25.41 30.03 -3.06
N PRO A 147 24.91 29.73 -1.85
CA PRO A 147 24.58 30.76 -0.86
C PRO A 147 25.82 31.45 -0.29
N ARG A 148 26.98 30.77 -0.30
CA ARG A 148 28.23 31.26 0.32
C ARG A 148 29.11 32.08 -0.62
N CYS A 149 29.13 31.72 -1.89
CA CYS A 149 30.04 32.24 -2.90
C CYS A 149 29.32 32.91 -4.07
N GLY A 150 27.99 32.96 -4.00
CA GLY A 150 27.11 33.41 -5.05
C GLY A 150 26.89 34.91 -5.07
#